data_AF-A0A328B874-F1
#
_entry.id   AF-A0A328B874-F1
#
_cell.length_a   1.000
_cell.length_b   1.000
_cell.length_c   1.000
_cell.angle_alpha   90.00
_cell.angle_beta   90.00
_cell.angle_gamma   90.00
#
_symmetry.space_group_name_H-M   'P 1'
#
loop_
_entity.id
_entity.type
_entity.pdbx_description
1 polymer ?
#
loop_
_entity_poly.entity_id
_entity_poly.type
_entity_poly.pdbx_seq_one_letter_code
_entity_poly.pdbx_strand_id
1 'polypeptide(L)' 'MKGILLELIRDTYTPLLQLPPHLPDESWLLAVSKADPVFFYLYDGVGQLQIGEASRESLLKCLKQELGRSE' A
#
# COMPACT_ATOMS: atom_id res chain seq x y z
N MET A 1 -4.52 -12.84 10.66
CA MET A 1 -5.15 -12.65 9.33
C MET A 1 -4.87 -11.29 8.69
N LYS A 2 -4.65 -10.17 9.43
CA LYS A 2 -4.29 -8.87 8.82
C LYS A 2 -2.90 -8.81 8.14
N GLY A 3 -1.95 -9.67 8.54
CA GLY A 3 -0.57 -9.66 7.99
C GLY A 3 -0.49 -10.01 6.50
N ILE A 4 -1.18 -11.06 6.06
CA ILE A 4 -1.11 -11.57 4.68
C ILE A 4 -1.61 -10.53 3.66
N LEU A 5 -2.69 -9.80 4.00
CA LEU A 5 -3.21 -8.75 3.13
C LEU A 5 -2.22 -7.58 3.02
N LEU A 6 -1.60 -7.19 4.14
CA LEU A 6 -0.60 -6.11 4.16
C LEU A 6 0.66 -6.47 3.37
N GLU A 7 1.13 -7.72 3.48
CA GLU A 7 2.24 -8.24 2.70
C GLU A 7 1.92 -8.24 1.21
N LEU A 8 0.73 -8.70 0.82
CA LEU A 8 0.28 -8.69 -0.59
C LEU A 8 0.19 -7.27 -1.15
N ILE A 9 -0.36 -6.33 -0.39
CA ILE A 9 -0.40 -4.91 -0.76
C ILE A 9 1.02 -4.36 -0.91
N ARG A 10 1.91 -4.62 0.06
CA ARG A 10 3.29 -4.15 -0.01
C ARG A 10 3.98 -4.69 -1.25
N ASP A 11 3.95 -6.00 -1.49
CA ASP A 11 4.67 -6.63 -2.60
C ASP A 11 4.17 -6.11 -3.95
N THR A 12 2.85 -5.98 -4.07
CA THR A 12 2.20 -5.46 -5.29
C THR A 12 2.52 -3.98 -5.52
N TYR A 13 2.44 -3.15 -4.48
CA TYR A 13 2.44 -1.69 -4.64
C TYR A 13 3.76 -1.00 -4.35
N THR A 14 4.70 -1.62 -3.62
CA THR A 14 6.05 -1.06 -3.42
C THR A 14 6.74 -0.72 -4.75
N PRO A 15 6.81 -1.60 -5.76
CA PRO A 15 7.44 -1.27 -7.04
C PRO A 15 6.63 -0.22 -7.83
N LEU A 16 5.30 -0.26 -7.74
CA LEU A 16 4.42 0.67 -8.46
C LEU A 16 4.46 2.10 -7.90
N LEU A 17 4.67 2.22 -6.59
CA LEU A 17 4.73 3.50 -5.87
C LEU A 17 6.14 4.10 -5.83
N GLN A 18 7.14 3.42 -6.43
CA GLN A 18 8.55 3.81 -6.41
C GLN A 18 9.07 4.10 -4.99
N LEU A 19 8.62 3.28 -4.04
CA LEU A 19 8.99 3.42 -2.64
C LEU A 19 10.28 2.64 -2.35
N PRO A 20 11.03 3.02 -1.31
CA PRO A 20 12.18 2.25 -0.89
C PRO A 20 11.76 0.80 -0.53
N PRO A 21 12.52 -0.21 -0.97
CA PRO A 21 12.15 -1.63 -0.82
C PRO A 21 12.13 -2.10 0.65
N HIS A 22 12.75 -1.35 1.56
CA HIS A 22 12.84 -1.68 2.99
C HIS A 22 12.02 -0.73 3.87
N LEU A 23 10.76 -0.51 3.50
CA LEU A 23 9.80 0.15 4.40
C LEU A 23 9.41 -0.79 5.55
N PRO A 24 9.48 -0.35 6.81
CA PRO A 24 9.05 -1.17 7.93
C PRO A 24 7.53 -1.40 7.87
N ASP A 25 7.11 -2.57 8.39
CA ASP A 25 5.70 -2.97 8.43
C ASP A 25 4.79 -1.94 9.09
N GLU A 26 5.29 -1.27 10.12
CA GLU A 26 4.55 -0.29 10.90
C GLU A 26 4.19 0.95 10.06
N SER A 27 5.10 1.44 9.22
CA SER A 27 4.82 2.57 8.32
C SER A 27 3.78 2.21 7.26
N TRP A 28 3.82 0.98 6.72
CA TRP A 28 2.79 0.48 5.82
C TRP A 28 1.44 0.38 6.51
N LEU A 29 1.42 -0.19 7.71
CA LEU A 29 0.19 -0.39 8.48
C LEU A 29 -0.45 0.95 8.85
N LEU A 30 0.35 1.92 9.28
CA LEU A 30 -0.09 3.29 9.57
C LEU A 30 -0.59 4.00 8.31
N ALA A 31 0.14 3.91 7.20
CA ALA A 31 -0.27 4.57 5.97
C ALA A 31 -1.54 3.97 5.36
N VAL A 32 -1.67 2.64 5.36
CA VAL A 32 -2.90 1.96 4.93
C VAL A 32 -4.06 2.32 5.86
N SER A 33 -3.84 2.36 7.17
CA SER A 33 -4.89 2.73 8.12
C SER A 33 -5.31 4.21 8.02
N LYS A 34 -4.39 5.11 7.66
CA LYS A 34 -4.67 6.55 7.46
C LYS A 34 -5.30 6.85 6.11
N ALA A 35 -4.83 6.21 5.05
CA ALA A 35 -5.33 6.41 3.71
C ALA A 35 -6.65 5.69 3.44
N ASP A 36 -6.97 4.68 4.25
CA ASP A 36 -8.11 3.77 4.11
C ASP A 36 -8.38 3.38 2.64
N PRO A 37 -7.37 2.80 1.96
CA PRO A 37 -7.44 2.59 0.53
C PRO A 37 -8.48 1.52 0.17
N VAL A 38 -9.27 1.81 -0.86
CA VAL A 38 -10.22 0.85 -1.42
C VAL A 38 -9.49 -0.08 -2.38
N PHE A 39 -9.49 -1.37 -2.05
CA PHE A 39 -8.95 -2.43 -2.89
C PHE A 39 -10.07 -3.13 -3.65
N PHE A 40 -9.82 -3.36 -4.92
CA PHE A 40 -10.66 -4.15 -5.81
C PHE A 40 -9.93 -5.44 -6.13
N TYR A 41 -10.64 -6.56 -6.01
CA TYR A 41 -10.14 -7.83 -6.52
C TYR A 41 -10.73 -8.05 -7.90
N LEU A 42 -9.91 -7.92 -8.94
CA LEU A 42 -10.30 -8.21 -10.31
C LEU A 42 -9.93 -9.66 -10.64
N TYR A 43 -10.87 -10.42 -11.16
CA TYR A 43 -10.64 -11.79 -11.60
C TYR A 43 -10.91 -11.91 -13.10
N ASP A 44 -9.84 -11.80 -13.90
CA ASP A 44 -9.85 -11.96 -15.36
C ASP A 44 -9.03 -13.21 -15.78
N GLY A 45 -9.22 -14.32 -15.05
CA GLY A 45 -8.42 -15.55 -15.20
C GLY A 45 -7.10 -15.54 -14.43
N VAL A 46 -6.58 -14.36 -14.05
CA VAL A 46 -5.52 -14.18 -13.05
C VAL A 46 -6.05 -13.22 -11.98
N GLY A 47 -6.02 -13.63 -10.72
CA GLY A 47 -6.45 -12.78 -9.60
C GLY A 47 -5.51 -11.58 -9.45
N GLN A 48 -6.02 -10.37 -9.63
CA GLN A 48 -5.24 -9.14 -9.48
C GLN A 48 -5.88 -8.25 -8.41
N LEU A 49 -5.07 -7.87 -7.43
CA LEU A 49 -5.43 -6.84 -6.47
C LEU A 49 -5.16 -5.47 -7.09
N GLN A 50 -6.21 -4.71 -7.37
CA GLN A 50 -6.12 -3.33 -7.84
C GLN A 50 -6.49 -2.34 -6.73
N ILE A 51 -5.86 -1.18 -6.73
CA ILE A 51 -6.16 -0.07 -5.84
C ILE A 51 -6.79 1.02 -6.68
N GLY A 52 -7.89 1.61 -6.21
CA GLY A 52 -8.50 2.75 -6.89
C GLY A 52 -7.49 3.88 -7.04
N GLU A 53 -7.55 4.63 -8.14
CA GLU A 53 -6.57 5.70 -8.44
C GLU A 53 -6.50 6.74 -7.30
N ALA A 54 -7.65 7.23 -6.83
CA ALA A 54 -7.72 8.15 -5.69
C ALA A 54 -7.15 7.55 -4.39
N SER A 55 -7.36 6.25 -4.16
CA SER A 55 -6.78 5.54 -3.01
C SER A 55 -5.27 5.35 -3.16
N ARG A 56 -4.76 5.18 -4.39
CA ARG A 56 -3.33 5.12 -4.68
C ARG A 56 -2.63 6.41 -4.30
N GLU A 57 -3.18 7.54 -4.70
CA GLU A 57 -2.62 8.86 -4.40
C GLU A 57 -2.62 9.15 -2.90
N SER A 58 -3.73 8.88 -2.21
CA SER A 58 -3.81 9.00 -0.75
C SER A 58 -2.82 8.09 -0.04
N LEU A 59 -2.72 6.83 -0.45
CA LEU A 59 -1.79 5.87 0.13
C LEU A 59 -0.33 6.30 -0.08
N LEU A 60 0.02 6.74 -1.30
CA LEU A 60 1.35 7.26 -1.61
C LEU A 60 1.69 8.48 -0.76
N LYS A 61 0.74 9.41 -0.61
CA LYS A 61 0.90 10.61 0.22
C LYS A 61 1.15 10.23 1.68
N CYS A 62 0.35 9.32 2.23
CA CYS A 62 0.54 8.82 3.59
C CYS A 62 1.90 8.11 3.75
N LEU A 63 2.28 7.22 2.84
CA LEU A 63 3.58 6.53 2.88
C LEU A 63 4.75 7.51 2.84
N LYS A 64 4.69 8.54 1.98
CA LYS A 64 5.71 9.60 1.93
C LYS A 64 5.75 10.44 3.21
N GLN A 65 4.61 10.72 3.82
CA GLN A 65 4.56 11.45 5.10
C GLN A 65 5.16 10.64 6.25
N GLU A 66 4.91 9.33 6.32
CA GLU A 66 5.50 8.49 7.35
C GLU A 66 7.01 8.27 7.11
N LEU A 67 7.45 8.19 5.86
CA LEU A 67 8.88 8.17 5.49
C LEU A 67 9.60 9.47 5.90
N GLY A 68 9.01 10.63 5.62
CA GLY A 68 9.56 11.94 5.99
C GLY A 68 9.46 12.29 7.47
N ARG A 69 8.76 11.46 8.27
CA ARG A 69 8.71 11.56 9.74
C ARG A 69 9.77 10.72 10.44
N SER A 70 10.54 9.90 9.70
CA SER A 70 11.64 9.09 10.26
C SER A 70 12.95 9.89 10.42
N GLU A 71 12.85 11.18 10.73
CA GLU A 71 13.97 12.04 11.16
C GLU A 71 13.75 12.54 12.59
#